data_AF-A0A1C7MT69-F1
#
_entry.id   AF-A0A1C7MT69-F1
#
_cell.length_a   1.000
_cell.length_b   1.000
_cell.length_c   1.000
_cell.angle_alpha   90.00
_cell.angle_beta   90.00
_cell.angle_gamma   90.00
#
_symmetry.space_group_name_H-M   'P 1'
#
loop_
_entity.id
_entity.type
_entity.pdbx_description
1 polymer ?
#
loop_
_entity_poly.entity_id
_entity_poly.type
_entity_poly.pdbx_seq_one_letter_code
_entity_poly.pdbx_strand_id
1 'polypeptide(L)'
;MPYPIQWLDETFTSRSRAEELLRPDLDSGLINQHDFELATVFLPSSRSQRFNQFIYAITASTAVAWYGRLHLKPSWSTRKTVFLASSTGLIGSFYGQLRRAKAHWDFGQQLENPNGFSQALENVNRRTGGTEPLGWALRRAQEIHKDVTQADVHGDVSQPVEVSWEQDGGQAAPSDGAARQKLRVLEEASNENARHPSSRWEELRAANARNAGKSSSWDALRQNHERQQVPDHIQTASSPETDDRVRAQAEFDAVVEAERRLSRG
;
A
#
# COMPACT_ATOMS: atom_id res chain seq x y z
N MET A 1 -3.81 11.97 1.02
CA MET A 1 -3.67 11.54 -0.39
C MET A 1 -2.21 11.14 -0.65
N PRO A 2 -1.85 9.84 -0.60
CA PRO A 2 -0.49 9.39 -0.85
C PRO A 2 -0.27 9.15 -2.35
N TYR A 3 0.43 10.06 -2.99
CA TYR A 3 0.98 9.90 -4.33
C TYR A 3 2.48 9.58 -4.25
N PRO A 4 3.07 8.94 -5.26
CA PRO A 4 4.51 8.72 -5.31
C PRO A 4 5.24 10.06 -5.41
N ILE A 5 5.81 10.50 -4.28
CA ILE A 5 6.48 11.80 -4.15
C ILE A 5 7.63 11.96 -5.16
N GLN A 6 8.34 10.87 -5.48
CA GLN A 6 9.43 10.89 -6.46
C GLN A 6 8.94 11.28 -7.86
N TRP A 7 7.82 10.71 -8.30
CA TRP A 7 7.22 11.01 -9.61
C TRP A 7 6.78 12.47 -9.71
N LEU A 8 6.20 13.04 -8.64
CA LEU A 8 5.81 14.45 -8.63
C LEU A 8 7.01 15.38 -8.85
N ASP A 9 8.13 15.11 -8.18
CA ASP A 9 9.32 15.95 -8.31
C ASP A 9 9.93 15.93 -9.71
N GLU A 10 9.84 14.77 -10.38
CA GLU A 10 10.38 14.56 -11.71
C GLU A 10 9.46 15.17 -12.77
N THR A 11 8.15 15.14 -12.53
CA THR A 11 7.13 15.68 -13.45
C THR A 11 7.01 17.19 -13.34
N PHE A 12 7.00 17.72 -12.12
CA PHE A 12 6.73 19.13 -11.81
C PHE A 12 8.03 19.88 -11.47
N THR A 13 8.93 19.99 -12.44
CA THR A 13 10.27 20.57 -12.23
C THR A 13 10.28 22.08 -12.05
N SER A 14 9.28 22.78 -12.58
CA SER A 14 9.13 24.24 -12.50
C SER A 14 7.66 24.63 -12.41
N ARG A 15 7.41 25.88 -11.97
CA ARG A 15 6.06 26.45 -11.93
C ARG A 15 5.41 26.49 -13.29
N SER A 16 6.14 26.92 -14.33
CA SER A 16 5.64 26.95 -15.70
C SER A 16 5.24 25.56 -16.19
N ARG A 17 6.01 24.53 -15.84
CA ARG A 17 5.70 23.14 -16.19
C ARG A 17 4.46 22.65 -15.47
N ALA A 18 4.28 23.00 -14.20
CA ALA A 18 3.07 22.68 -13.45
C ALA A 18 1.83 23.35 -14.04
N GLU A 19 1.94 24.64 -14.38
CA GLU A 19 0.87 25.37 -15.05
C GLU A 19 0.51 24.73 -16.39
N GLU A 20 1.50 24.41 -17.22
CA GLU A 20 1.31 23.76 -18.53
C GLU A 20 0.59 22.40 -18.41
N LEU A 21 1.02 21.56 -17.46
CA LEU A 21 0.47 20.21 -17.29
C LEU A 21 -0.94 20.23 -16.69
N LEU A 22 -1.21 21.12 -15.73
CA LEU A 22 -2.50 21.20 -15.04
C LEU A 22 -3.53 22.08 -15.76
N ARG A 23 -3.12 22.97 -16.69
CA ARG A 23 -4.03 23.89 -17.41
C ARG A 23 -5.24 23.18 -18.02
N PRO A 24 -5.07 22.05 -18.74
CA PRO A 24 -6.21 21.41 -19.39
C PRO A 24 -7.25 20.84 -18.40
N ASP A 25 -6.81 20.46 -17.19
CA ASP A 25 -7.72 19.98 -16.14
C ASP A 25 -8.45 21.15 -15.46
N LEU A 26 -7.83 22.33 -15.40
CA LEU A 26 -8.48 23.57 -14.97
C LEU A 26 -9.52 24.02 -16.00
N ASP A 27 -9.16 24.05 -17.28
CA ASP A 27 -10.03 24.50 -18.38
C ASP A 27 -11.25 23.56 -18.55
N SER A 28 -11.10 22.28 -18.22
CA SER A 28 -12.21 21.31 -18.21
C SER A 28 -13.09 21.39 -16.95
N GLY A 29 -12.72 22.19 -15.95
CA GLY A 29 -13.42 22.31 -14.67
C GLY A 29 -13.24 21.10 -13.75
N LEU A 30 -12.25 20.23 -14.01
CA LEU A 30 -11.94 19.09 -13.16
C LEU A 30 -11.30 19.52 -11.83
N ILE A 31 -10.45 20.56 -11.89
CA ILE A 31 -9.85 21.21 -10.72
C ILE A 31 -10.32 22.66 -10.62
N ASN A 32 -10.47 23.14 -9.39
CA ASN A 32 -10.82 24.53 -9.13
C ASN A 32 -9.60 25.45 -9.36
N GLN A 33 -9.86 26.73 -9.62
CA GLN A 33 -8.82 27.76 -9.73
C GLN A 33 -7.95 27.81 -8.47
N HIS A 34 -8.55 27.67 -7.28
CA HIS A 34 -7.84 27.66 -6.00
C HIS A 34 -6.83 26.52 -5.91
N ASP A 35 -7.25 25.29 -6.19
CA ASP A 35 -6.41 24.09 -6.16
C ASP A 35 -5.27 24.17 -7.19
N PHE A 36 -5.55 24.73 -8.37
CA PHE A 36 -4.56 24.98 -9.40
C PHE A 36 -3.47 25.95 -8.93
N GLU A 37 -3.85 27.07 -8.31
CA GLU A 37 -2.89 28.05 -7.78
C GLU A 37 -2.05 27.46 -6.64
N LEU A 38 -2.67 26.73 -5.70
CA LEU A 38 -1.94 26.03 -4.65
C LEU A 38 -0.95 25.01 -5.22
N ALA A 39 -1.38 24.20 -6.18
CA ALA A 39 -0.55 23.17 -6.79
C ALA A 39 0.65 23.76 -7.55
N THR A 40 0.45 24.84 -8.30
CA THR A 40 1.51 25.48 -9.09
C THR A 40 2.58 26.16 -8.22
N VAL A 41 2.23 26.58 -7.00
CA VAL A 41 3.20 27.07 -6.01
C VAL A 41 3.88 25.91 -5.28
N PHE A 42 3.11 24.91 -4.84
CA PHE A 42 3.59 23.83 -4.00
C PHE A 42 4.46 22.79 -4.73
N LEU A 43 3.99 22.27 -5.87
CA LEU A 43 4.65 21.16 -6.58
C LEU A 43 6.11 21.45 -6.98
N PRO A 44 6.44 22.58 -7.63
CA PRO A 44 7.84 22.86 -7.99
C PRO A 44 8.74 23.13 -6.78
N SER A 45 8.17 23.54 -5.64
CA SER A 45 8.94 23.78 -4.40
C SER A 45 9.52 22.48 -3.82
N SER A 46 8.98 21.32 -4.21
CA SER A 46 9.40 20.01 -3.70
C SER A 46 10.86 19.67 -4.04
N ARG A 47 11.39 20.19 -5.17
CA ARG A 47 12.82 20.05 -5.49
C ARG A 47 13.71 20.79 -4.49
N SER A 48 13.31 21.97 -4.04
CA SER A 48 14.02 22.70 -2.98
C SER A 48 13.96 21.95 -1.65
N GLN A 49 12.87 21.22 -1.38
CA GLN A 49 12.75 20.42 -0.17
C GLN A 49 13.70 19.22 -0.14
N ARG A 50 14.05 18.63 -1.30
CA ARG A 50 15.10 17.59 -1.36
C ARG A 50 16.44 18.13 -0.83
N PHE A 51 16.80 19.37 -1.18
CA PHE A 51 18.03 19.99 -0.69
C PHE A 51 17.98 20.24 0.83
N ASN A 52 16.82 20.60 1.37
CA ASN A 52 16.65 20.79 2.81
C ASN A 52 17.00 19.54 3.63
N GLN A 53 16.74 18.33 3.11
CA GLN A 53 17.11 17.07 3.79
C GLN A 53 18.62 16.96 4.02
N PHE A 54 19.42 17.29 2.99
CA PHE A 54 20.87 17.32 3.10
C PHE A 54 21.35 18.44 4.03
N ILE A 55 20.71 19.61 4.00
CA ILE A 55 21.02 20.70 4.94
C ILE A 55 20.82 20.21 6.39
N TYR A 56 19.71 19.58 6.73
CA TYR A 56 19.47 19.08 8.10
C TYR A 56 20.51 18.04 8.52
N ALA A 57 20.84 17.09 7.63
CA ALA A 57 21.85 16.07 7.93
C ALA A 57 23.24 16.71 8.17
N ILE A 58 23.68 17.60 7.28
CA ILE A 58 24.99 18.26 7.35
C ILE A 58 25.07 19.18 8.57
N THR A 59 24.06 20.02 8.80
CA THR A 59 24.04 20.96 9.94
C THR A 59 24.05 20.22 11.26
N ALA A 60 23.23 19.17 11.42
CA ALA A 60 23.18 18.40 12.66
C ALA A 60 24.50 17.62 12.90
N SER A 61 25.06 17.01 11.87
CA SER A 61 26.35 16.31 11.94
C SER A 61 27.51 17.26 12.29
N THR A 62 27.57 18.40 11.61
CA THR A 62 28.60 19.43 11.82
C THR A 62 28.49 20.05 13.20
N ALA A 63 27.27 20.30 13.69
CA ALA A 63 27.05 20.84 15.04
C ALA A 63 27.58 19.89 16.13
N VAL A 64 27.34 18.57 16.00
CA VAL A 64 27.85 17.57 16.95
C VAL A 64 29.37 17.44 16.87
N ALA A 65 29.93 17.42 15.66
CA ALA A 65 31.37 17.34 15.46
C ALA A 65 32.10 18.58 16.01
N TRP A 66 31.55 19.77 15.76
CA TRP A 66 32.03 21.03 16.31
C TRP A 66 31.97 20.99 17.83
N TYR A 67 30.80 20.72 18.41
CA TYR A 67 30.60 20.73 19.86
C TYR A 67 31.54 19.76 20.58
N GLY A 68 31.65 18.53 20.10
CA GLY A 68 32.51 17.50 20.70
C GLY A 68 34.01 17.83 20.64
N ARG A 69 34.42 18.63 19.65
CA ARG A 69 35.84 18.98 19.44
C ARG A 69 36.26 20.28 20.12
N LEU A 70 35.41 21.31 20.10
CA LEU A 70 35.78 22.64 20.56
C LEU A 70 35.30 22.99 21.97
N HIS A 71 34.19 22.39 22.45
CA HIS A 71 33.56 22.79 23.71
C HIS A 71 33.76 21.81 24.88
N LEU A 72 34.13 20.55 24.63
CA LEU A 72 34.33 19.56 25.69
C LEU A 72 35.81 19.39 26.04
N LYS A 73 36.12 19.40 27.34
CA LYS A 73 37.43 19.09 27.90
C LYS A 73 37.29 17.90 28.86
N PRO A 74 37.93 16.75 28.61
CA PRO A 74 38.77 16.43 27.44
C PRO A 74 37.97 16.31 26.14
N SER A 75 38.60 16.64 25.00
CA SER A 75 37.98 16.50 23.68
C SER A 75 37.64 15.04 23.40
N TRP A 76 36.52 14.78 22.72
CA TRP A 76 36.17 13.42 22.34
C TRP A 76 37.20 12.81 21.38
N SER A 77 37.35 11.49 21.43
CA SER A 77 38.17 10.77 20.45
C SER A 77 37.58 10.93 19.05
N THR A 78 38.43 10.90 18.02
CA THR A 78 38.01 11.02 16.62
C THR A 78 36.96 9.97 16.25
N ARG A 79 37.13 8.73 16.72
CA ARG A 79 36.18 7.63 16.47
C ARG A 79 34.80 7.92 17.07
N LYS A 80 34.77 8.40 18.32
CA LYS A 80 33.51 8.77 19.00
C LYS A 80 32.81 9.93 18.27
N THR A 81 33.59 10.93 17.85
CA THR A 81 33.06 12.10 17.13
C THR A 81 32.46 11.69 15.78
N VAL A 82 33.17 10.90 14.99
CA VAL A 82 32.68 10.42 13.68
C VAL A 82 31.42 9.58 13.84
N PHE A 83 31.40 8.67 14.82
CA PHE A 83 30.23 7.83 15.09
C PHE A 83 29.00 8.68 15.44
N LEU A 84 29.13 9.56 16.45
CA LEU A 84 28.02 10.41 16.89
C LEU A 84 27.55 11.37 15.79
N ALA A 85 28.49 12.03 15.09
CA ALA A 85 28.16 12.93 13.99
C ALA A 85 27.43 12.21 12.84
N SER A 86 27.79 10.96 12.54
CA SER A 86 27.10 10.16 11.53
C SER A 86 25.69 9.78 11.98
N SER A 87 25.53 9.30 13.22
CA SER A 87 24.22 8.97 13.78
C SER A 87 23.28 10.17 13.81
N THR A 88 23.76 11.34 14.24
CA THR A 88 22.94 12.57 14.25
C THR A 88 22.60 13.03 12.83
N GLY A 89 23.51 12.85 11.86
CA GLY A 89 23.22 13.10 10.44
C GLY A 89 22.06 12.25 9.90
N LEU A 90 22.01 10.96 10.26
CA LEU A 90 20.89 10.07 9.90
C LEU A 90 19.57 10.53 10.52
N ILE A 91 19.58 10.92 11.79
CA ILE A 91 18.40 11.47 12.48
C ILE A 91 17.93 12.77 11.80
N GLY A 92 18.86 13.66 11.45
CA GLY A 92 18.56 14.89 10.71
C GLY A 92 17.94 14.62 9.34
N SER A 93 18.44 13.60 8.62
CA SER A 93 17.88 13.16 7.35
C SER A 93 16.43 12.65 7.51
N PHE A 94 16.18 11.79 8.52
CA PHE A 94 14.85 11.28 8.82
C PHE A 94 13.88 12.41 9.18
N TYR A 95 14.31 13.37 9.99
CA TYR A 95 13.52 14.55 10.31
C TYR A 95 13.16 15.37 9.05
N GLY A 96 14.09 15.51 8.11
CA GLY A 96 13.84 16.13 6.81
C GLY A 96 12.78 15.38 5.99
N GLN A 97 12.78 14.05 6.01
CA GLN A 97 11.72 13.23 5.37
C GLN A 97 10.36 13.43 6.05
N LEU A 98 10.31 13.47 7.38
CA LEU A 98 9.06 13.71 8.12
C LEU A 98 8.47 15.08 7.82
N ARG A 99 9.29 16.15 7.82
CA ARG A 99 8.80 17.49 7.47
C ARG A 99 8.26 17.55 6.04
N ARG A 100 8.90 16.84 5.12
CA ARG A 100 8.44 16.72 3.75
C ARG A 100 7.09 16.01 3.66
N ALA A 101 6.96 14.86 4.31
CA ALA A 101 5.69 14.12 4.37
C ALA A 101 4.59 14.98 4.98
N LYS A 102 4.90 15.72 6.06
CA LYS A 102 3.98 16.69 6.66
C LYS A 102 3.58 17.80 5.68
N ALA A 103 4.51 18.36 4.90
CA ALA A 103 4.18 19.40 3.93
C ALA A 103 3.21 18.89 2.84
N HIS A 104 3.40 17.66 2.34
CA HIS A 104 2.47 17.03 1.41
C HIS A 104 1.10 16.72 2.05
N TRP A 105 1.10 16.34 3.32
CA TRP A 105 -0.13 16.15 4.09
C TRP A 105 -0.90 17.46 4.24
N ASP A 106 -0.23 18.51 4.69
CA ASP A 106 -0.80 19.84 4.90
C ASP A 106 -1.31 20.43 3.56
N PHE A 107 -0.57 20.23 2.46
CA PHE A 107 -1.04 20.59 1.11
C PHE A 107 -2.32 19.86 0.73
N GLY A 108 -2.39 18.54 0.95
CA GLY A 108 -3.59 17.76 0.66
C GLY A 108 -4.82 18.18 1.48
N GLN A 109 -4.61 18.71 2.68
CA GLN A 109 -5.67 19.26 3.55
C GLN A 109 -6.15 20.65 3.10
N GLN A 110 -5.32 21.40 2.35
CA GLN A 110 -5.66 22.73 1.83
C GLN A 110 -6.43 22.68 0.50
N LEU A 111 -6.46 21.51 -0.17
CA LEU A 111 -7.22 21.35 -1.41
C LEU A 111 -8.73 21.36 -1.14
N GLU A 112 -9.47 22.15 -1.90
CA GLU A 112 -10.94 22.18 -1.86
C GLU A 112 -11.53 20.90 -2.46
N ASN A 113 -10.97 20.44 -3.59
CA ASN A 113 -11.41 19.24 -4.28
C ASN A 113 -10.26 18.22 -4.42
N PRO A 114 -9.90 17.49 -3.35
CA PRO A 114 -8.78 16.57 -3.36
C PRO A 114 -9.00 15.39 -4.34
N ASN A 115 -10.25 15.01 -4.57
CA ASN A 115 -10.60 13.94 -5.53
C ASN A 115 -10.39 14.42 -6.97
N GLY A 116 -10.86 15.61 -7.34
CA GLY A 116 -10.64 16.21 -8.65
C GLY A 116 -9.16 16.41 -8.95
N PHE A 117 -8.40 16.87 -7.95
CA PHE A 117 -6.94 17.01 -8.07
C PHE A 117 -6.23 15.67 -8.29
N SER A 118 -6.66 14.60 -7.60
CA SER A 118 -6.08 13.27 -7.83
C SER A 118 -6.33 12.74 -9.25
N GLN A 119 -7.51 13.01 -9.82
CA GLN A 119 -7.84 12.66 -11.20
C GLN A 119 -7.03 13.50 -12.19
N ALA A 120 -6.81 14.78 -11.91
CA ALA A 120 -5.93 15.64 -12.71
C ALA A 120 -4.49 15.10 -12.74
N LEU A 121 -3.94 14.67 -11.59
CA LEU A 121 -2.61 14.04 -11.55
C LEU A 121 -2.55 12.75 -12.38
N GLU A 122 -3.60 11.94 -12.37
CA GLU A 122 -3.71 10.74 -13.21
C GLU A 122 -3.77 11.11 -14.71
N ASN A 123 -4.51 12.16 -15.08
CA ASN A 123 -4.53 12.68 -16.45
C ASN A 123 -3.16 13.20 -16.87
N VAL A 124 -2.42 13.87 -15.98
CA VAL A 124 -1.04 14.31 -16.22
C VAL A 124 -0.16 13.09 -16.46
N ASN A 125 -0.21 12.08 -15.58
CA ASN A 125 0.58 10.86 -15.70
C ASN A 125 0.37 10.17 -17.05
N ARG A 126 -0.90 10.02 -17.47
CA ARG A 126 -1.25 9.47 -18.80
C ARG A 126 -0.68 10.31 -19.95
N ARG A 127 -0.79 11.64 -19.87
CA ARG A 127 -0.24 12.56 -20.88
C ARG A 127 1.30 12.54 -20.95
N THR A 128 1.97 12.29 -19.83
CA THR A 128 3.43 12.15 -19.77
C THR A 128 3.93 10.76 -20.14
N GLY A 129 3.04 9.83 -20.53
CA GLY A 129 3.40 8.47 -20.94
C GLY A 129 3.59 7.49 -19.77
N GLY A 130 3.12 7.83 -18.57
CA GLY A 130 3.09 6.92 -17.44
C GLY A 130 2.12 5.77 -17.68
N THR A 131 2.61 4.54 -17.58
CA THR A 131 1.83 3.32 -17.83
C THR A 131 1.14 2.78 -16.58
N GLU A 132 1.65 3.13 -15.39
CA GLU A 132 1.07 2.69 -14.13
C GLU A 132 0.10 3.75 -13.59
N PRO A 133 -1.13 3.36 -13.21
CA PRO A 133 -2.04 4.28 -12.56
C PRO A 133 -1.47 4.69 -11.21
N LEU A 134 -1.39 6.00 -10.94
CA LEU A 134 -1.00 6.54 -9.64
C LEU A 134 -1.95 6.04 -8.54
N GLY A 135 -3.18 5.71 -8.95
CA GLY A 135 -4.24 5.12 -8.14
C GLY A 135 -3.87 3.85 -7.37
N TRP A 136 -2.89 3.05 -7.81
CA TRP A 136 -2.51 1.83 -7.06
C TRP A 136 -1.90 2.17 -5.69
N ALA A 137 -1.05 3.19 -5.62
CA ALA A 137 -0.50 3.67 -4.36
C ALA A 137 -1.58 4.30 -3.47
N LEU A 138 -2.55 5.01 -4.07
CA LEU A 138 -3.69 5.62 -3.38
C LEU A 138 -4.62 4.57 -2.78
N ARG A 139 -4.99 3.54 -3.56
CA ARG A 139 -5.95 2.51 -3.15
C ARG A 139 -5.41 1.69 -1.98
N ARG A 140 -4.14 1.28 -2.05
CA ARG A 140 -3.49 0.53 -0.98
C ARG A 140 -3.44 1.32 0.33
N ALA A 141 -3.13 2.62 0.28
CA ALA A 141 -3.08 3.41 1.49
C ALA A 141 -4.47 3.70 2.09
N GLN A 142 -5.50 3.80 1.24
CA GLN A 142 -6.88 3.97 1.70
C GLN A 142 -7.45 2.66 2.28
N GLU A 143 -7.09 1.51 1.73
CA GLU A 143 -7.40 0.18 2.28
C GLU A 143 -6.78 0.00 3.67
N ILE A 144 -5.49 0.33 3.85
CA ILE A 144 -4.82 0.25 5.16
C ILE A 144 -5.52 1.12 6.22
N HIS A 145 -5.96 2.33 5.85
CA HIS A 145 -6.64 3.19 6.83
C HIS A 145 -7.99 2.62 7.26
N LYS A 146 -8.75 2.04 6.32
CA LYS A 146 -10.02 1.38 6.64
C LYS A 146 -9.80 0.19 7.57
N ASP A 147 -8.81 -0.65 7.27
CA ASP A 147 -8.50 -1.84 8.09
C ASP A 147 -8.08 -1.46 9.52
N VAL A 148 -7.28 -0.40 9.70
CA VAL A 148 -6.87 0.07 11.02
C VAL A 148 -8.05 0.65 11.82
N THR A 149 -8.88 1.50 11.22
CA THR A 149 -10.05 2.04 11.93
C THR A 149 -11.14 1.00 12.17
N GLN A 150 -11.24 -0.05 11.35
CA GLN A 150 -12.23 -1.09 11.52
C GLN A 150 -11.80 -2.15 12.53
N ALA A 151 -10.49 -2.39 12.67
CA ALA A 151 -9.92 -3.30 13.68
C ALA A 151 -10.07 -2.78 15.12
N ASP A 152 -10.14 -1.46 15.33
CA ASP A 152 -10.27 -0.87 16.68
C ASP A 152 -11.73 -0.75 17.18
N VAL A 153 -12.74 -1.00 16.34
CA VAL A 153 -14.16 -0.83 16.73
C VAL A 153 -14.83 -2.14 17.15
N HIS A 154 -14.29 -3.29 16.73
CA HIS A 154 -14.71 -4.59 17.23
C HIS A 154 -13.67 -5.07 18.24
N GLY A 155 -13.90 -4.76 19.52
CA GLY A 155 -13.06 -5.10 20.67
C GLY A 155 -12.94 -6.59 20.97
N ASP A 156 -12.74 -7.42 19.95
CA ASP A 156 -12.22 -8.76 20.09
C ASP A 156 -10.71 -8.69 19.92
N VAL A 157 -10.03 -8.46 21.05
CA VAL A 157 -8.58 -8.57 21.17
C VAL A 157 -8.23 -10.06 21.05
N SER A 158 -8.33 -10.58 19.83
CA SER A 158 -7.61 -11.79 19.47
C SER A 158 -6.14 -11.46 19.60
N GLN A 159 -5.49 -12.17 20.53
CA GLN A 159 -4.08 -12.02 20.89
C GLN A 159 -3.22 -11.81 19.65
N PRO A 160 -2.20 -10.93 19.72
CA PRO A 160 -1.26 -10.80 18.63
C PRO A 160 -0.68 -12.18 18.37
N VAL A 161 -1.05 -12.77 17.23
CA VAL A 161 -0.30 -13.91 16.68
C VAL A 161 1.12 -13.38 16.55
N GLU A 162 1.98 -13.83 17.45
CA GLU A 162 3.42 -13.69 17.32
C GLU A 162 3.73 -14.16 15.91
N VAL A 163 4.06 -13.21 15.04
CA VAL A 163 4.74 -13.50 13.78
C VAL A 163 6.11 -13.97 14.20
N SER A 164 6.18 -15.26 14.53
CA SER A 164 7.39 -16.02 14.72
C SER A 164 8.13 -15.96 13.39
N TRP A 165 9.06 -15.03 13.28
CA TRP A 165 10.11 -15.04 12.26
C TRP A 165 11.13 -16.14 12.60
N GLU A 166 10.67 -17.33 12.97
CA GLU A 166 11.48 -18.54 13.02
C GLU A 166 11.96 -18.84 11.60
N GLN A 167 13.06 -18.18 11.24
CA GLN A 167 14.32 -18.83 10.97
C GLN A 167 14.16 -20.21 10.32
N ASP A 168 13.70 -20.21 9.07
CA ASP A 168 13.90 -21.32 8.15
C ASP A 168 15.40 -21.33 7.74
N GLY A 169 16.23 -21.66 8.72
CA GLY A 169 17.63 -21.93 8.58
C GLY A 169 17.81 -23.44 8.42
N GLY A 170 18.15 -23.88 7.21
CA GLY A 170 18.89 -25.12 7.02
C GLY A 170 18.16 -26.20 6.24
N GLN A 171 18.13 -26.05 4.90
CA GLN A 171 18.33 -27.22 4.05
C GLN A 171 19.62 -27.05 3.25
N ALA A 172 20.64 -27.76 3.74
CA ALA A 172 21.90 -28.02 3.10
C ALA A 172 21.67 -28.69 1.74
N ALA A 173 22.08 -28.02 0.67
CA ALA A 173 22.38 -28.69 -0.60
C ALA A 173 23.84 -29.17 -0.55
N PRO A 174 24.13 -30.46 -0.77
CA PRO A 174 25.50 -30.92 -0.92
C PRO A 174 26.07 -30.43 -2.25
N SER A 175 27.22 -29.76 -2.15
CA SER A 175 28.19 -29.63 -3.22
C SER A 175 28.83 -30.99 -3.50
N ASP A 176 28.78 -31.47 -4.73
CA ASP A 176 29.93 -32.07 -5.43
C ASP A 176 29.53 -32.52 -6.84
N GLY A 177 30.29 -32.08 -7.85
CA GLY A 177 30.09 -32.55 -9.22
C GLY A 177 30.61 -31.64 -10.32
N ALA A 178 31.79 -31.06 -10.17
CA ALA A 178 32.52 -30.50 -11.31
C ALA A 178 33.20 -31.64 -12.10
N ALA A 179 33.14 -31.49 -13.44
CA ALA A 179 34.04 -32.09 -14.43
C ALA A 179 33.93 -33.60 -14.73
N ARG A 180 33.07 -33.95 -15.71
CA ARG A 180 33.41 -34.86 -16.84
C ARG A 180 32.20 -35.04 -17.75
N GLN A 181 32.21 -34.44 -18.94
CA GLN A 181 32.03 -35.10 -20.24
C GLN A 181 31.86 -34.07 -21.35
N LYS A 182 33.02 -33.68 -21.87
CA LYS A 182 33.19 -33.19 -23.24
C LYS A 182 33.15 -34.44 -24.15
N LEU A 183 32.55 -34.30 -25.34
CA LEU A 183 32.48 -35.28 -26.43
C LEU A 183 31.53 -36.49 -26.24
N ARG A 184 30.31 -36.36 -26.77
CA ARG A 184 29.79 -37.35 -27.74
C ARG A 184 28.90 -36.64 -28.75
N VAL A 185 29.51 -36.38 -29.89
CA VAL A 185 28.89 -35.94 -31.14
C VAL A 185 28.40 -37.20 -31.88
N LEU A 186 27.26 -37.06 -32.57
CA LEU A 186 26.74 -37.91 -33.64
C LEU A 186 26.27 -39.34 -33.24
N GLU A 187 24.97 -39.50 -32.97
CA GLU A 187 24.11 -40.49 -33.65
C GLU A 187 22.65 -40.36 -33.19
N GLU A 188 21.73 -40.69 -34.11
CA GLU A 188 20.26 -40.76 -33.99
C GLU A 188 19.45 -39.48 -34.25
N ALA A 189 19.53 -39.06 -35.51
CA ALA A 189 18.36 -38.58 -36.24
C ALA A 189 17.40 -39.76 -36.51
N SER A 190 16.25 -39.80 -35.82
CA SER A 190 14.95 -40.32 -36.31
C SER A 190 13.92 -40.43 -35.18
N ASN A 191 13.51 -39.30 -34.61
CA ASN A 191 12.16 -39.16 -34.06
C ASN A 191 11.74 -37.69 -34.05
N GLU A 192 11.79 -37.08 -35.24
CA GLU A 192 11.09 -35.82 -35.54
C GLU A 192 9.61 -36.13 -35.76
N ASN A 193 8.82 -36.17 -34.68
CA ASN A 193 7.41 -35.82 -34.72
C ASN A 193 6.90 -35.51 -33.30
N ALA A 194 6.28 -34.33 -33.16
CA ALA A 194 5.56 -33.84 -31.97
C ALA A 194 6.37 -33.21 -30.80
N ARG A 195 7.25 -32.25 -31.08
CA ARG A 195 7.62 -31.21 -30.09
C ARG A 195 7.21 -29.84 -30.58
N HIS A 196 5.89 -29.59 -30.63
CA HIS A 196 5.43 -28.21 -30.60
C HIS A 196 5.90 -27.60 -29.27
N PRO A 197 6.51 -26.40 -29.27
CA PRO A 197 6.78 -25.69 -28.02
C PRO A 197 5.43 -25.56 -27.31
N SER A 198 5.32 -26.15 -26.11
CA SER A 198 4.11 -26.09 -25.31
C SER A 198 3.68 -24.63 -25.25
N SER A 199 2.50 -24.35 -25.82
CA SER A 199 1.95 -23.00 -25.89
C SER A 199 2.00 -22.38 -24.50
N ARG A 200 2.27 -21.08 -24.39
CA ARG A 200 2.23 -20.35 -23.12
C ARG A 200 0.93 -20.63 -22.33
N TRP A 201 -0.15 -20.95 -23.04
CA TRP A 201 -1.41 -21.41 -22.46
C TRP A 201 -1.37 -22.79 -21.80
N GLU A 202 -0.55 -23.71 -22.31
CA GLU A 202 -0.32 -25.04 -21.76
C GLU A 202 0.51 -24.96 -20.47
N GLU A 203 1.50 -24.07 -20.45
CA GLU A 203 2.26 -23.76 -19.23
C GLU A 203 1.36 -23.13 -18.17
N LEU A 204 0.48 -22.18 -18.55
CA LEU A 204 -0.52 -21.60 -17.64
C LEU A 204 -1.53 -22.66 -17.14
N ARG A 205 -1.97 -23.59 -18.00
CA ARG A 205 -2.86 -24.70 -17.59
C ARG A 205 -2.16 -25.65 -16.62
N ALA A 206 -0.90 -26.01 -16.87
CA ALA A 206 -0.12 -26.87 -15.98
C ALA A 206 0.17 -26.18 -14.63
N ALA A 207 0.47 -24.89 -14.62
CA ALA A 207 0.66 -24.11 -13.41
C ALA A 207 -0.63 -23.98 -12.58
N ASN A 208 -1.78 -23.72 -13.23
CA ASN A 208 -3.07 -23.70 -12.54
C ASN A 208 -3.47 -25.07 -12.00
N ALA A 209 -3.23 -26.15 -12.74
CA ALA A 209 -3.51 -27.51 -12.27
C ALA A 209 -2.69 -27.88 -11.01
N ARG A 210 -1.44 -27.43 -10.92
CA ARG A 210 -0.60 -27.62 -9.71
C ARG A 210 -1.07 -26.80 -8.51
N ASN A 211 -1.75 -25.67 -8.74
CA ASN A 211 -2.28 -24.82 -7.68
C ASN A 211 -3.75 -25.10 -7.33
N ALA A 212 -4.45 -25.95 -8.09
CA ALA A 212 -5.86 -26.28 -7.85
C ALA A 212 -6.15 -26.95 -6.49
N GLY A 213 -5.12 -27.48 -5.81
CA GLY A 213 -5.25 -28.04 -4.46
C GLY A 213 -4.93 -27.06 -3.32
N LYS A 214 -4.42 -25.85 -3.63
CA LYS A 214 -4.17 -24.82 -2.62
C LYS A 214 -5.43 -23.94 -2.55
N SER A 215 -5.98 -23.75 -1.35
CA SER A 215 -7.14 -22.88 -1.16
C SER A 215 -6.86 -21.51 -1.77
N SER A 216 -7.63 -21.15 -2.81
CA SER A 216 -7.51 -19.85 -3.47
C SER A 216 -7.77 -18.76 -2.44
N SER A 217 -7.08 -17.62 -2.51
CA SER A 217 -7.36 -16.48 -1.61
C SER A 217 -8.83 -16.04 -1.69
N TRP A 218 -9.49 -16.32 -2.83
CA TRP A 218 -10.92 -16.12 -3.02
C TRP A 218 -11.79 -17.07 -2.19
N ASP A 219 -11.37 -18.33 -2.01
CA ASP A 219 -12.07 -19.26 -1.12
C ASP A 219 -11.87 -18.89 0.35
N ALA A 220 -10.68 -18.39 0.72
CA ALA A 220 -10.45 -17.88 2.07
C ALA A 220 -11.37 -16.68 2.38
N LEU A 221 -11.55 -15.77 1.41
CA LEU A 221 -12.47 -14.64 1.56
C LEU A 221 -13.93 -15.12 1.71
N ARG A 222 -14.36 -16.09 0.90
CA ARG A 222 -15.72 -16.64 0.95
C ARG A 222 -15.99 -17.38 2.26
N GLN A 223 -15.05 -18.20 2.72
CA GLN A 223 -15.15 -18.87 4.03
C GLN A 223 -15.23 -17.88 5.19
N ASN A 224 -14.48 -16.77 5.12
CA ASN A 224 -14.54 -15.76 6.17
C ASN A 224 -15.90 -15.04 6.18
N HIS A 225 -16.45 -14.77 4.99
CA HIS A 225 -17.77 -14.17 4.84
C HIS A 225 -18.91 -15.11 5.29
N GLU A 226 -18.78 -16.41 5.05
CA GLU A 226 -19.72 -17.43 5.53
C GLU A 226 -19.63 -17.61 7.06
N ARG A 227 -18.43 -17.57 7.65
CA ARG A 227 -18.25 -17.63 9.11
C ARG A 227 -18.82 -16.42 9.83
N GLN A 228 -18.69 -15.22 9.26
CA GLN A 228 -19.24 -14.00 9.85
C GLN A 228 -20.77 -13.91 9.77
N GLN A 229 -21.40 -14.66 8.85
CA GLN A 229 -22.85 -14.66 8.68
C GLN A 229 -23.58 -15.71 9.53
N VAL A 230 -22.88 -16.60 10.24
CA VAL A 230 -23.52 -17.48 11.23
C VAL A 230 -23.48 -16.74 12.58
N PRO A 231 -24.60 -16.18 13.07
CA PRO A 231 -24.63 -15.62 14.41
C PRO A 231 -24.53 -16.79 15.38
N ASP A 232 -23.44 -16.86 16.15
CA ASP A 232 -23.30 -17.75 17.31
C ASP A 232 -24.31 -17.33 18.38
N HIS A 233 -25.57 -17.72 18.18
CA HIS A 233 -26.64 -17.45 19.11
C HIS A 233 -26.88 -18.67 20.00
N ILE A 234 -26.00 -18.83 20.99
CA ILE A 234 -26.28 -19.63 22.19
C ILE A 234 -26.10 -18.71 23.40
N GLN A 235 -27.25 -18.28 23.96
CA GLN A 235 -27.55 -18.00 25.38
C GLN A 235 -26.53 -17.12 26.15
N THR A 236 -26.88 -16.00 26.82
CA THR A 236 -27.93 -15.85 27.84
C THR A 236 -27.85 -14.40 28.32
N ALA A 237 -28.92 -13.61 28.23
CA ALA A 237 -29.27 -12.53 29.17
C ALA A 237 -30.53 -11.81 28.65
N SER A 238 -31.58 -11.88 29.44
CA SER A 238 -32.87 -11.22 29.25
C SER A 238 -32.72 -9.71 29.10
N SER A 239 -32.90 -9.22 27.88
CA SER A 239 -33.10 -7.80 27.56
C SER A 239 -34.55 -7.61 27.07
N PRO A 240 -35.28 -6.57 27.50
CA PRO A 240 -36.72 -6.40 27.22
C PRO A 240 -37.09 -6.16 25.73
N GLU A 241 -36.12 -6.15 24.81
CA GLU A 241 -36.36 -6.07 23.35
C GLU A 241 -36.93 -7.36 22.73
N THR A 242 -36.91 -8.49 23.44
CA THR A 242 -37.46 -9.75 22.90
C THR A 242 -38.98 -9.72 22.74
N ASP A 243 -39.72 -8.95 23.55
CA ASP A 243 -41.18 -8.91 23.46
C ASP A 243 -41.66 -8.24 22.16
N ASP A 244 -40.95 -7.22 21.67
CA ASP A 244 -41.31 -6.54 20.42
C ASP A 244 -41.07 -7.43 19.19
N ARG A 245 -40.04 -8.28 19.21
CA ARG A 245 -39.79 -9.25 18.13
C ARG A 245 -40.82 -10.37 18.13
N VAL A 246 -41.21 -10.89 19.30
CA VAL A 246 -42.25 -11.93 19.40
C VAL A 246 -43.60 -11.38 18.92
N ARG A 247 -43.89 -10.11 19.21
CA ARG A 247 -45.12 -9.45 18.76
C ARG A 247 -45.14 -9.22 17.25
N ALA A 248 -44.03 -8.75 16.66
CA ALA A 248 -43.91 -8.58 15.22
C ALA A 248 -43.99 -9.91 14.46
N GLN A 249 -43.44 -10.99 15.02
CA GLN A 249 -43.53 -12.34 14.44
C GLN A 249 -44.98 -12.84 14.41
N ALA A 250 -45.73 -12.66 15.52
CA ALA A 250 -47.13 -13.06 15.60
C ALA A 250 -48.03 -12.27 14.64
N GLU A 251 -47.75 -10.98 14.43
CA GLU A 251 -48.46 -10.17 13.44
C GLU A 251 -48.19 -10.66 12.00
N PHE A 252 -46.95 -11.02 11.69
CA PHE A 252 -46.60 -11.56 10.38
C PHE A 252 -47.32 -12.90 10.10
N ASP A 253 -47.30 -13.82 11.07
CA ASP A 253 -47.96 -15.12 10.94
C ASP A 253 -49.49 -14.96 10.77
N ALA A 254 -50.10 -14.00 11.48
CA ALA A 254 -51.52 -13.70 11.36
C ALA A 254 -51.89 -13.20 9.95
N VAL A 255 -51.04 -12.38 9.32
CA VAL A 255 -51.26 -11.89 7.94
C VAL A 255 -51.13 -13.03 6.93
N VAL A 256 -50.11 -13.89 7.08
CA VAL A 256 -49.90 -15.04 6.19
C VAL A 256 -51.04 -16.05 6.31
N GLU A 257 -51.56 -16.27 7.51
CA GLU A 257 -52.68 -17.20 7.70
C GLU A 257 -54.01 -16.64 7.20
N ALA A 258 -54.22 -15.32 7.28
CA ALA A 258 -55.35 -14.64 6.64
C ALA A 258 -55.31 -14.79 5.10
N GLU A 259 -54.13 -14.66 4.50
CA GLU A 259 -53.93 -14.85 3.05
C GLU A 259 -54.20 -16.31 2.64
N ARG A 260 -53.74 -17.28 3.43
CA ARG A 260 -54.04 -18.71 3.19
C ARG A 260 -55.53 -19.02 3.30
N ARG A 261 -56.27 -18.39 4.23
CA ARG A 261 -57.72 -18.57 4.35
C ARG A 261 -58.48 -18.01 3.15
N LEU A 262 -58.05 -16.88 2.59
CA LEU A 262 -58.64 -16.29 1.37
C LEU A 262 -58.42 -17.15 0.13
N SER A 263 -57.30 -17.89 0.06
CA SER A 263 -57.01 -18.79 -1.06
C SER A 263 -57.80 -20.11 -1.06
N ARG A 264 -58.50 -20.44 0.02
CA ARG A 264 -59.23 -21.72 0.22
C ARG A 264 -60.75 -21.59 0.25
N GLY A 265 -61.31 -20.39 0.11
CA GLY A 265 -62.75 -20.14 -0.04
C GLY A 265 -63.08 -19.78 -1.48
#